data_AF-A0A9X4P722-F1
#
_entry.id   AF-A0A9X4P722-F1
#
_cell.length_a   1.000
_cell.length_b   1.000
_cell.length_c   1.000
_cell.angle_alpha   90.00
_cell.angle_beta   90.00
_cell.angle_gamma   90.00
#
_symmetry.space_group_name_H-M   'P 1'
#
loop_
_entity.id
_entity.type
_entity.pdbx_description
1 polymer ?
#
loop_
_entity_poly.entity_id
_entity_poly.type
_entity_poly.pdbx_seq_one_letter_code
_entity_poly.pdbx_strand_id
1 'polypeptide(L)'
;MVVNRLKEVLEERKMSFSDLRNLLFDNKKIKVNNSQLSLYANGKRNPRNKKLWLDISEVLNLKLQDIVNDIDAYLYITQEISETRNEKNSEIENGKRNTSLFHELITLIDETKASELEKVQRYCSLAATFEKLGADILEEGAVIYVPSGDYMVKKTNPAIVEQVRVNAALIKLDEFFEEKRATKPKNNTGKDWSKFTT
;
A
#
# COMPACT_ATOMS: atom_id res chain seq x y z
N MET A 1 -2.80 24.27 -25.60
CA MET A 1 -4.17 23.94 -25.15
C MET A 1 -4.03 22.66 -24.34
N VAL A 2 -4.57 22.60 -23.11
CA VAL A 2 -4.37 21.44 -22.24
C VAL A 2 -5.31 20.32 -22.69
N VAL A 3 -4.76 19.14 -23.01
CA VAL A 3 -5.55 18.01 -23.50
C VAL A 3 -6.11 17.23 -22.31
N ASN A 4 -7.42 17.32 -22.08
CA ASN A 4 -8.13 16.58 -21.04
C ASN A 4 -9.53 16.19 -21.53
N ARG A 5 -10.13 15.20 -20.86
CA ARG A 5 -11.44 14.61 -21.19
C ARG A 5 -12.50 14.89 -20.12
N LEU A 6 -12.26 15.84 -19.23
CA LEU A 6 -13.17 16.09 -18.10
C LEU A 6 -14.59 16.42 -18.56
N LYS A 7 -14.72 17.19 -19.65
CA LYS A 7 -16.03 17.54 -20.21
C LYS A 7 -16.80 16.30 -20.70
N GLU A 8 -16.13 15.45 -21.48
CA GLU A 8 -16.70 14.19 -22.00
C GLU A 8 -17.15 13.28 -20.86
N VAL A 9 -16.31 13.12 -19.84
CA VAL A 9 -16.61 12.30 -18.65
C VAL A 9 -17.85 12.79 -17.91
N LEU A 10 -18.02 14.10 -17.76
CA LEU A 10 -19.20 14.68 -17.10
C LEU A 10 -20.46 14.49 -17.95
N GLU A 11 -20.36 14.64 -19.27
CA GLU A 11 -21.46 14.42 -20.20
C GLU A 11 -21.92 12.96 -20.20
N GLU A 12 -20.98 12.00 -20.27
CA GLU A 12 -21.25 10.55 -20.19
C GLU A 12 -21.98 10.18 -18.89
N ARG A 13 -21.62 10.83 -17.78
CA ARG A 13 -22.20 10.60 -16.45
C ARG A 13 -23.44 11.45 -16.17
N LYS A 14 -23.89 12.28 -17.12
CA LYS A 14 -25.01 13.23 -16.96
C LYS A 14 -24.83 14.16 -15.74
N MET A 15 -23.59 14.59 -15.49
CA MET A 15 -23.24 15.46 -14.38
C MET A 15 -22.96 16.88 -14.85
N SER A 16 -23.42 17.86 -14.08
CA SER A 16 -23.09 19.27 -14.29
C SER A 16 -21.80 19.67 -13.56
N PHE A 17 -21.23 20.83 -13.93
CA PHE A 17 -20.12 21.40 -13.17
C PHE A 17 -20.49 21.73 -11.71
N SER A 18 -21.77 22.03 -11.45
CA SER A 18 -22.27 22.22 -10.08
C SER A 18 -22.20 20.92 -9.28
N ASP A 19 -22.51 19.79 -9.91
CA ASP A 19 -22.46 18.47 -9.25
C ASP A 19 -21.01 18.09 -8.93
N LEU A 20 -20.10 18.27 -9.90
CA LEU A 20 -18.66 18.06 -9.66
C LEU A 20 -18.14 18.97 -8.55
N ARG A 21 -18.53 20.24 -8.53
CA ARG A 21 -18.16 21.17 -7.47
C ARG A 21 -18.62 20.69 -6.09
N ASN A 22 -19.87 20.25 -6.00
CA ASN A 22 -20.42 19.75 -4.75
C ASN A 22 -19.68 18.48 -4.29
N LEU A 23 -19.39 17.54 -5.21
CA LEU A 23 -18.57 16.35 -4.90
C LEU A 23 -17.18 16.69 -4.36
N LEU A 24 -16.50 17.67 -4.96
CA LEU A 24 -15.19 18.14 -4.50
C LEU A 24 -15.27 18.75 -3.10
N PHE A 25 -16.33 19.49 -2.81
CA PHE A 25 -16.53 20.08 -1.49
C PHE A 25 -16.91 19.03 -0.45
N ASP A 26 -17.83 18.13 -0.76
CA ASP A 26 -18.36 17.16 0.20
C ASP A 26 -17.30 16.14 0.61
N ASN A 27 -16.59 15.57 -0.36
CA ASN A 27 -15.60 14.51 -0.13
C ASN A 27 -14.21 15.03 0.27
N LYS A 28 -13.79 16.18 -0.27
CA LYS A 28 -12.40 16.67 -0.14
C LYS A 28 -12.29 18.05 0.50
N LYS A 29 -13.42 18.71 0.80
CA LYS A 29 -13.48 20.09 1.33
C LYS A 29 -12.78 21.11 0.41
N ILE A 30 -12.71 20.80 -0.89
CA ILE A 30 -12.10 21.65 -1.91
C ILE A 30 -13.12 22.67 -2.41
N LYS A 31 -12.77 23.96 -2.35
CA LYS A 31 -13.60 25.06 -2.86
C LYS A 31 -13.12 25.49 -4.25
N VAL A 32 -13.92 25.21 -5.28
CA VAL A 32 -13.68 25.62 -6.68
C VAL A 32 -14.98 26.19 -7.25
N ASN A 33 -14.90 27.14 -8.18
CA ASN A 33 -16.10 27.70 -8.83
C ASN A 33 -16.42 27.02 -10.18
N ASN A 34 -17.67 27.14 -10.63
CA ASN A 34 -18.11 26.49 -11.87
C ASN A 34 -17.40 27.07 -13.11
N SER A 35 -17.06 28.36 -13.09
CA SER A 35 -16.35 29.00 -14.20
C SER A 35 -14.92 28.46 -14.36
N GLN A 36 -14.21 28.19 -13.27
CA GLN A 36 -12.91 27.54 -13.24
C GLN A 36 -13.01 26.12 -13.77
N LEU A 37 -13.95 25.30 -13.26
CA LEU A 37 -14.16 23.93 -13.75
C LEU A 37 -14.44 23.89 -15.24
N SER A 38 -15.26 24.81 -15.75
CA SER A 38 -15.52 24.96 -17.18
C SER A 38 -14.25 25.33 -17.96
N LEU A 39 -13.44 26.27 -17.47
CA LEU A 39 -12.16 26.63 -18.12
C LEU A 39 -11.18 25.47 -18.15
N TYR A 40 -11.16 24.64 -17.10
CA TYR A 40 -10.31 23.44 -17.01
C TYR A 40 -10.79 22.36 -17.98
N ALA A 41 -12.09 22.03 -17.95
CA ALA A 41 -12.68 21.00 -18.80
C ALA A 41 -12.59 21.31 -20.30
N ASN A 42 -12.57 22.59 -20.68
CA ASN A 42 -12.39 23.02 -22.07
C ASN A 42 -10.90 23.19 -22.46
N GLY A 43 -9.95 22.84 -21.60
CA GLY A 43 -8.52 22.94 -21.88
C GLY A 43 -7.99 24.37 -22.05
N LYS A 44 -8.81 25.38 -21.72
CA LYS A 44 -8.47 26.81 -21.80
C LYS A 44 -7.52 27.24 -20.70
N ARG A 45 -7.55 26.56 -19.55
CA ARG A 45 -6.68 26.83 -18.40
C ARG A 45 -6.34 25.52 -17.68
N ASN A 46 -5.15 25.45 -17.10
CA ASN A 46 -4.80 24.39 -16.15
C ASN A 46 -5.04 24.87 -14.71
N PRO A 47 -5.48 24.01 -13.77
CA PRO A 47 -5.47 24.34 -12.35
C PRO A 47 -4.07 24.80 -11.90
N ARG A 48 -4.04 25.81 -11.04
CA ARG A 48 -2.77 26.28 -10.45
C ARG A 48 -2.14 25.20 -9.57
N ASN A 49 -2.97 24.48 -8.82
CA ASN A 49 -2.59 23.27 -8.13
C ASN A 49 -2.95 22.06 -9.00
N LYS A 50 -1.96 21.42 -9.60
CA LYS A 50 -2.14 20.26 -10.49
C LYS A 50 -2.73 19.04 -9.75
N LYS A 51 -2.58 18.95 -8.42
CA LYS A 51 -3.25 17.92 -7.58
C LYS A 51 -4.77 17.95 -7.70
N LEU A 52 -5.36 19.08 -8.10
CA LEU A 52 -6.80 19.16 -8.35
C LEU A 52 -7.27 18.14 -9.38
N TRP A 53 -6.44 17.77 -10.37
CA TRP A 53 -6.80 16.72 -11.33
C TRP A 53 -6.90 15.33 -10.67
N LEU A 54 -6.04 15.05 -9.70
CA LEU A 54 -6.12 13.82 -8.90
C LEU A 54 -7.41 13.82 -8.07
N ASP A 55 -7.68 14.92 -7.36
CA ASP A 55 -8.89 15.06 -6.55
C ASP A 55 -10.16 14.89 -7.39
N ILE A 56 -10.19 15.48 -8.60
CA ILE A 56 -11.28 15.30 -9.56
C ILE A 56 -11.41 13.83 -9.98
N SER A 57 -10.30 13.15 -10.27
CA SER A 57 -10.32 11.73 -10.65
C SER A 57 -10.85 10.83 -9.52
N GLU A 58 -10.47 11.13 -8.27
CA GLU A 58 -10.89 10.37 -7.11
C GLU A 58 -12.39 10.55 -6.81
N VAL A 59 -12.90 11.78 -6.82
CA VAL A 59 -14.34 12.01 -6.57
C VAL A 59 -15.24 11.48 -7.69
N LEU A 60 -14.70 11.35 -8.91
CA LEU A 60 -15.38 10.72 -10.03
C LEU A 60 -15.14 9.20 -10.10
N ASN A 61 -14.28 8.65 -9.22
CA ASN A 61 -13.86 7.25 -9.22
C ASN A 61 -13.36 6.79 -10.60
N LEU A 62 -12.38 7.52 -11.14
CA LEU A 62 -11.73 7.30 -12.43
C LEU A 62 -10.21 7.31 -12.26
N LYS A 63 -9.47 6.71 -13.20
CA LYS A 63 -8.02 6.85 -13.20
C LYS A 63 -7.66 8.25 -13.71
N LEU A 64 -6.57 8.82 -13.20
CA LEU A 64 -6.09 10.14 -13.64
C LEU A 64 -5.91 10.23 -15.16
N GLN A 65 -5.39 9.16 -15.77
CA GLN A 65 -5.21 9.02 -17.23
C GLN A 65 -6.50 9.00 -18.04
N ASP A 66 -7.64 8.67 -17.41
CA ASP A 66 -8.94 8.68 -18.08
C ASP A 66 -9.49 10.11 -18.21
N ILE A 67 -8.91 11.06 -17.45
CA ILE A 67 -9.29 12.48 -17.42
C ILE A 67 -8.21 13.36 -18.03
N VAL A 68 -6.94 13.14 -17.71
CA VAL A 68 -5.80 13.95 -18.17
C VAL A 68 -4.99 13.16 -19.18
N ASN A 69 -5.00 13.61 -20.43
CA ASN A 69 -4.19 13.06 -21.52
C ASN A 69 -2.90 13.85 -21.74
N ASP A 70 -2.74 14.97 -21.03
CA ASP A 70 -1.54 15.79 -21.04
C ASP A 70 -0.41 15.08 -20.27
N ILE A 71 0.57 14.58 -21.02
CA ILE A 71 1.71 13.82 -20.51
C ILE A 71 2.54 14.66 -19.52
N ASP A 72 2.72 15.96 -19.75
CA ASP A 72 3.52 16.83 -18.87
C ASP A 72 2.79 17.10 -17.55
N ALA A 73 1.47 17.24 -17.59
CA ALA A 73 0.64 17.32 -16.39
C ALA A 73 0.65 15.99 -15.62
N TYR A 74 0.55 14.86 -16.31
CA TYR A 74 0.61 13.53 -15.73
C TYR A 74 1.98 13.26 -15.07
N LEU A 75 3.09 13.55 -15.75
CA LEU A 75 4.44 13.37 -15.24
C LEU A 75 4.69 14.24 -14.02
N TYR A 76 4.30 15.52 -14.05
CA TYR A 76 4.42 16.40 -12.90
C TYR A 76 3.63 15.90 -11.68
N ILE A 77 2.37 15.49 -11.87
CA ILE A 77 1.54 14.97 -10.78
C ILE A 77 2.11 13.65 -10.26
N THR A 78 2.59 12.78 -11.15
CA THR A 78 3.18 11.49 -10.78
C THR A 78 4.50 11.66 -10.04
N GLN A 79 5.32 12.66 -10.41
CA GLN A 79 6.55 13.05 -9.72
C GLN A 79 6.25 13.65 -8.33
N GLU A 80 5.29 14.57 -8.23
CA GLU A 80 4.90 15.16 -6.94
C GLU A 80 4.28 14.10 -6.01
N ILE A 81 3.51 13.15 -6.58
CA ILE A 81 3.02 11.98 -5.87
C ILE A 81 4.17 11.04 -5.50
N SER A 82 5.20 10.83 -6.32
CA SER A 82 6.35 9.98 -5.98
C SER A 82 7.21 10.60 -4.87
N GLU A 83 7.37 11.92 -4.86
CA GLU A 83 8.05 12.66 -3.79
C GLU A 83 7.25 12.61 -2.48
N THR A 84 5.93 12.86 -2.53
CA THR A 84 5.04 12.71 -1.38
C THR A 84 4.91 11.24 -0.94
N ARG A 85 5.03 10.29 -1.87
CA ARG A 85 5.09 8.86 -1.61
C ARG A 85 6.45 8.46 -1.06
N ASN A 86 7.58 9.07 -1.39
CA ASN A 86 8.88 8.72 -0.81
C ASN A 86 8.94 9.11 0.68
N GLU A 87 8.33 10.24 1.05
CA GLU A 87 8.16 10.62 2.46
C GLU A 87 7.19 9.70 3.21
N LYS A 88 6.18 9.13 2.54
CA LYS A 88 5.24 8.16 3.12
C LYS A 88 5.64 6.69 2.94
N ASN A 89 6.53 6.34 2.01
CA ASN A 89 6.92 4.97 1.63
C ASN A 89 8.01 4.44 2.56
N SER A 90 8.82 5.31 3.16
CA SER A 90 9.64 4.93 4.32
C SER A 90 8.77 4.42 5.48
N GLU A 91 7.52 4.91 5.59
CA GLU A 91 6.52 4.47 6.58
C GLU A 91 5.60 3.34 6.05
N ILE A 92 5.24 3.31 4.76
CA ILE A 92 4.22 2.41 4.18
C ILE A 92 4.79 1.13 3.56
N GLU A 93 6.03 1.08 3.08
CA GLU A 93 6.57 -0.17 2.49
C GLU A 93 6.78 -1.29 3.52
N ASN A 94 6.85 -0.95 4.81
CA ASN A 94 6.73 -1.91 5.93
C ASN A 94 5.29 -2.42 6.17
N GLY A 95 4.27 -1.70 5.69
CA GLY A 95 2.85 -1.97 5.98
C GLY A 95 2.13 -2.86 4.97
N LYS A 96 2.58 -2.92 3.71
CA LYS A 96 1.85 -3.61 2.63
C LYS A 96 2.16 -5.11 2.47
N ARG A 97 3.33 -5.58 2.93
CA ARG A 97 3.69 -7.01 2.91
C ARG A 97 3.13 -7.78 4.11
N ASN A 98 2.86 -7.08 5.20
CA ASN A 98 2.22 -7.67 6.38
C ASN A 98 0.72 -7.85 6.25
N THR A 99 0.02 -7.26 5.28
CA THR A 99 -1.46 -7.29 5.28
C THR A 99 -2.01 -8.71 5.05
N SER A 100 -1.43 -9.48 4.12
CA SER A 100 -1.87 -10.86 3.85
C SER A 100 -1.57 -11.80 5.03
N LEU A 101 -0.35 -11.74 5.55
CA LEU A 101 0.09 -12.53 6.70
C LEU A 101 -0.69 -12.16 7.96
N PHE A 102 -0.88 -10.87 8.21
CA PHE A 102 -1.67 -10.37 9.33
C PHE A 102 -3.11 -10.86 9.28
N HIS A 103 -3.76 -10.78 8.11
CA HIS A 103 -5.13 -11.30 7.94
C HIS A 103 -5.20 -12.80 8.19
N GLU A 104 -4.25 -13.58 7.66
CA GLU A 104 -4.18 -15.02 7.91
C GLU A 104 -4.10 -15.30 9.42
N LEU A 105 -3.12 -14.69 10.11
CA LEU A 105 -2.85 -14.93 11.52
C LEU A 105 -3.97 -14.42 12.44
N ILE A 106 -4.62 -13.29 12.11
CA ILE A 106 -5.79 -12.81 12.83
C ILE A 106 -6.93 -13.84 12.79
N THR A 107 -7.13 -14.52 11.65
CA THR A 107 -8.21 -15.51 11.55
C THR A 107 -8.00 -16.73 12.46
N LEU A 108 -6.78 -16.93 12.98
CA LEU A 108 -6.43 -18.06 13.83
C LEU A 108 -6.63 -17.79 15.32
N ILE A 109 -6.72 -16.52 15.72
CA ILE A 109 -6.70 -16.12 17.13
C ILE A 109 -8.06 -15.59 17.59
N ASP A 110 -8.20 -15.46 18.90
CA ASP A 110 -9.29 -14.69 19.50
C ASP A 110 -8.89 -13.21 19.59
N GLU A 111 -9.48 -12.38 18.73
CA GLU A 111 -9.24 -10.93 18.67
C GLU A 111 -9.61 -10.21 19.97
N THR A 112 -10.51 -10.78 20.79
CA THR A 112 -10.91 -10.18 22.08
C THR A 112 -9.82 -10.32 23.13
N LYS A 113 -8.87 -11.23 22.92
CA LYS A 113 -7.76 -11.48 23.83
C LYS A 113 -6.52 -10.70 23.41
N ALA A 114 -6.24 -9.62 24.13
CA ALA A 114 -5.12 -8.72 23.87
C ALA A 114 -3.76 -9.44 23.72
N SER A 115 -3.52 -10.50 24.50
CA SER A 115 -2.27 -11.28 24.43
C SER A 115 -2.10 -12.10 23.15
N GLU A 116 -3.18 -12.40 22.42
CA GLU A 116 -3.10 -13.10 21.13
C GLU A 116 -2.94 -12.09 19.99
N LEU A 117 -3.67 -10.96 20.06
CA LEU A 117 -3.51 -9.85 19.12
C LEU A 117 -2.06 -9.32 19.10
N GLU A 118 -1.45 -9.16 20.27
CA GLU A 118 -0.06 -8.73 20.38
C GLU A 118 0.91 -9.71 19.72
N LYS A 119 0.67 -11.03 19.81
CA LYS A 119 1.52 -12.04 19.15
C LYS A 119 1.45 -11.90 17.63
N VAL A 120 0.28 -11.64 17.07
CA VAL A 120 0.11 -11.42 15.63
C VAL A 120 0.89 -10.19 15.18
N GLN A 121 0.73 -9.07 15.90
CA GLN A 121 1.46 -7.83 15.60
C GLN A 121 2.98 -8.05 15.69
N ARG A 122 3.45 -8.70 16.76
CA ARG A 122 4.86 -9.01 16.97
C ARG A 122 5.42 -9.91 15.86
N TYR A 123 4.68 -10.94 15.45
CA TYR A 123 5.08 -11.83 14.37
C TYR A 123 5.28 -11.06 13.06
N CYS A 124 4.30 -10.23 12.69
CA CYS A 124 4.37 -9.36 11.52
C CYS A 124 5.57 -8.39 11.58
N SER A 125 5.85 -7.78 12.74
CA SER A 125 7.01 -6.91 12.91
C SER A 125 8.35 -7.65 12.77
N LEU A 126 8.45 -8.85 13.31
CA LEU A 126 9.64 -9.69 13.18
C LEU A 126 9.85 -10.13 11.73
N ALA A 127 8.79 -10.52 11.02
CA ALA A 127 8.85 -10.90 9.61
C ALA A 127 9.34 -9.74 8.72
N ALA A 128 8.82 -8.53 8.94
CA ALA A 128 9.30 -7.34 8.23
C ALA A 128 10.77 -7.03 8.53
N THR A 129 11.21 -7.21 9.78
CA THR A 129 12.61 -7.02 10.16
C THR A 129 13.51 -8.05 9.47
N PHE A 130 13.08 -9.31 9.40
CA PHE A 130 13.81 -10.38 8.73
C PHE A 130 13.99 -10.10 7.24
N GLU A 131 12.94 -9.64 6.55
CA GLU A 131 13.00 -9.27 5.14
C GLU A 131 13.95 -8.09 4.89
N LYS A 132 13.90 -7.06 5.76
CA LYS A 132 14.78 -5.91 5.65
C LYS A 132 16.25 -6.31 5.81
N LEU A 133 16.58 -7.08 6.84
CA LEU A 133 17.93 -7.60 7.03
C LEU A 133 18.41 -8.42 5.82
N GLY A 134 17.51 -9.18 5.19
CA GLY A 134 17.82 -9.90 3.96
C GLY A 134 18.13 -9.00 2.78
N ALA A 135 17.35 -7.92 2.61
CA ALA A 135 17.61 -6.92 1.58
C ALA A 135 18.96 -6.21 1.80
N ASP A 136 19.26 -5.81 3.04
CA ASP A 136 20.53 -5.17 3.40
C ASP A 136 21.72 -6.11 3.11
N ILE A 137 21.60 -7.41 3.42
CA ILE A 137 22.64 -8.42 3.11
C ILE A 137 22.80 -8.62 1.59
N LEU A 138 21.71 -8.56 0.81
CA LEU A 138 21.78 -8.68 -0.64
C LEU A 138 22.46 -7.46 -1.28
N GLU A 139 22.21 -6.26 -0.76
CA GLU A 139 22.79 -5.01 -1.24
C GLU A 139 24.27 -4.88 -0.88
N GLU A 140 24.62 -5.07 0.40
CA GLU A 140 25.98 -4.86 0.90
C GLU A 140 26.88 -6.10 0.69
N GLY A 141 26.27 -7.27 0.51
CA GLY A 141 26.93 -8.55 0.43
C GLY A 141 27.18 -9.19 1.80
N ALA A 142 27.45 -10.50 1.77
CA ALA A 142 27.69 -11.29 2.98
C ALA A 142 28.98 -10.90 3.73
N VAL A 143 29.88 -10.20 3.05
CA VAL A 143 31.17 -9.77 3.59
C VAL A 143 31.42 -8.33 3.17
N ILE A 144 31.57 -7.46 4.15
CA ILE A 144 31.74 -6.02 3.98
C ILE A 144 33.18 -5.58 4.26
N TYR A 145 33.57 -4.43 3.73
CA TYR A 145 34.85 -3.80 4.05
C TYR A 145 34.62 -2.68 5.06
N VAL A 146 35.29 -2.77 6.19
CA VAL A 146 35.18 -1.79 7.27
C VAL A 146 36.53 -1.08 7.43
N PRO A 147 36.57 0.26 7.47
CA PRO A 147 37.80 0.99 7.71
C PRO A 147 38.36 0.68 9.10
N SER A 148 39.67 0.49 9.17
CA SER A 148 40.41 0.22 10.41
C SER A 148 41.74 0.94 10.37
N GLY A 149 41.75 2.20 10.81
CA GLY A 149 42.88 3.11 10.61
C GLY A 149 43.06 3.42 9.12
N ASP A 150 44.27 3.21 8.60
CA ASP A 150 44.62 3.49 7.21
C ASP A 150 44.28 2.34 6.23
N TYR A 151 43.70 1.24 6.71
CA TYR A 151 43.42 0.05 5.90
C TYR A 151 41.94 -0.35 5.94
N MET A 152 41.49 -1.08 4.92
CA MET A 152 40.17 -1.70 4.87
C MET A 152 40.26 -3.16 5.31
N VAL A 153 39.48 -3.55 6.31
CA VAL A 153 39.42 -4.93 6.82
C VAL A 153 38.13 -5.57 6.37
N LYS A 154 38.25 -6.76 5.81
CA LYS A 154 37.11 -7.57 5.37
C LYS A 154 36.48 -8.27 6.58
N LYS A 155 35.18 -8.05 6.82
CA LYS A 155 34.43 -8.62 7.96
C LYS A 155 33.09 -9.19 7.49
N THR A 156 32.59 -10.19 8.20
CA THR A 156 31.23 -10.72 7.97
C THR A 156 30.20 -9.61 8.22
N ASN A 157 29.18 -9.54 7.36
CA ASN A 157 28.10 -8.59 7.54
C ASN A 157 27.36 -8.86 8.88
N PRO A 158 27.31 -7.90 9.82
CA PRO A 158 26.66 -8.09 11.11
C PRO A 158 25.16 -8.38 10.99
N ALA A 159 24.51 -7.91 9.91
CA ALA A 159 23.09 -8.18 9.64
C ALA A 159 22.79 -9.69 9.54
N ILE A 160 23.76 -10.53 9.14
CA ILE A 160 23.59 -11.99 9.06
C ILE A 160 23.30 -12.57 10.44
N VAL A 161 24.06 -12.17 11.46
CA VAL A 161 23.89 -12.70 12.83
C VAL A 161 22.54 -12.27 13.40
N GLU A 162 22.14 -11.02 13.16
CA GLU A 162 20.83 -10.54 13.59
C GLU A 162 19.68 -11.22 12.84
N GLN A 163 19.84 -11.47 11.53
CA GLN A 163 18.83 -12.18 10.73
C GLN A 163 18.59 -13.59 11.27
N VAL A 164 19.65 -14.30 11.67
CA VAL A 164 19.54 -15.62 12.31
C VAL A 164 18.79 -15.54 13.64
N ARG A 165 19.02 -14.51 14.46
CA ARG A 165 18.30 -14.32 15.74
C ARG A 165 16.83 -14.02 15.52
N VAL A 166 16.50 -13.15 14.56
CA VAL A 166 15.10 -12.83 14.22
C VAL A 166 14.39 -14.09 13.71
N ASN A 167 15.05 -14.91 12.88
CA ASN A 167 14.51 -16.18 12.41
C ASN A 167 14.19 -17.15 13.56
N ALA A 168 15.11 -17.31 14.52
CA ALA A 168 14.86 -18.16 15.68
C ALA A 168 13.66 -17.68 16.51
N ALA A 169 13.49 -16.35 16.66
CA ALA A 169 12.33 -15.77 17.33
C ALA A 169 11.03 -16.00 16.56
N LEU A 170 11.06 -15.91 15.22
CA LEU A 170 9.93 -16.21 14.36
C LEU A 170 9.48 -17.67 14.49
N ILE A 171 10.42 -18.63 14.38
CA ILE A 171 10.11 -20.07 14.50
C ILE A 171 9.42 -20.35 15.84
N LYS A 172 9.96 -19.83 16.94
CA LYS A 172 9.38 -20.02 18.27
C LYS A 172 7.99 -19.41 18.41
N LEU A 173 7.74 -18.27 17.77
CA LEU A 173 6.42 -17.64 17.79
C LEU A 173 5.43 -18.35 16.86
N ASP A 174 5.92 -18.96 15.78
CA ASP A 174 5.10 -19.73 14.84
C ASP A 174 4.54 -21.01 15.46
N GLU A 175 5.24 -21.62 16.43
CA GLU A 175 4.73 -22.76 17.20
C GLU A 175 3.33 -22.48 17.79
N PHE A 176 3.10 -21.26 18.30
CA PHE A 176 1.78 -20.84 18.80
C PHE A 176 0.72 -20.81 17.70
N PHE A 177 1.07 -20.36 16.48
CA PHE A 177 0.13 -20.29 15.38
C PHE A 177 -0.14 -21.67 14.76
N GLU A 178 0.85 -22.57 14.73
CA GLU A 178 0.66 -23.97 14.34
C GLU A 178 -0.35 -24.69 15.24
N GLU A 179 -0.26 -24.49 16.56
CA GLU A 179 -1.25 -25.02 17.50
C GLU A 179 -2.67 -24.48 17.22
N LYS A 180 -2.79 -23.20 16.88
CA LYS A 180 -4.08 -22.58 16.48
C LYS A 180 -4.59 -23.13 15.14
N ARG A 181 -3.70 -23.37 14.17
CA ARG A 181 -4.04 -24.02 12.89
C ARG A 181 -4.54 -25.45 13.10
N ALA A 182 -3.92 -26.20 14.00
CA ALA A 182 -4.31 -27.58 14.32
C ALA A 182 -5.65 -27.70 15.06
N THR A 183 -5.99 -26.72 15.89
CA THR A 183 -7.22 -26.72 16.70
C THR A 183 -8.45 -26.18 15.97
N LYS A 184 -8.28 -25.49 14.84
CA LYS A 184 -9.40 -25.00 14.03
C LYS A 184 -10.11 -26.19 13.36
N PRO A 185 -11.42 -26.40 13.58
CA PRO A 185 -12.13 -27.48 12.91
C PRO A 185 -12.03 -27.27 11.40
N LYS A 186 -11.51 -28.26 10.67
CA LYS A 186 -11.69 -28.30 9.22
C LYS A 186 -13.19 -28.32 8.97
N ASN A 187 -13.74 -27.22 8.47
CA ASN A 187 -15.09 -27.24 7.90
C ASN A 187 -15.06 -28.26 6.77
N ASN A 188 -15.51 -29.47 7.09
CA ASN A 188 -15.62 -30.56 6.17
C ASN A 188 -16.80 -30.22 5.25
N THR A 189 -16.56 -29.45 4.21
CA THR A 189 -17.48 -29.32 3.06
C THR A 189 -17.42 -30.56 2.17
N GLY A 190 -17.11 -31.72 2.75
CA GLY A 190 -17.46 -33.01 2.18
C GLY A 190 -18.97 -33.17 2.28
N LYS A 191 -19.67 -32.70 1.24
CA LYS A 191 -21.07 -33.07 1.01
C LYS A 191 -21.13 -34.59 1.04
N ASP A 192 -21.74 -35.15 2.08
CA ASP A 192 -21.91 -36.58 2.24
C ASP A 192 -22.91 -37.07 1.16
N TRP A 193 -22.38 -37.60 0.07
CA TRP A 193 -23.15 -38.14 -1.06
C TRP A 193 -23.70 -39.55 -0.80
N SER A 194 -23.38 -40.16 0.35
CA SER A 194 -23.88 -41.49 0.77
C SER A 194 -25.39 -41.56 0.93
N LYS A 195 -26.07 -40.41 0.86
CA LYS A 195 -27.52 -40.25 1.01
C LYS A 195 -28.29 -40.31 -0.31
N PHE A 196 -27.59 -40.34 -1.45
CA PHE A 196 -28.19 -40.32 -2.78
C PHE A 196 -28.03 -41.64 -3.55
N THR A 197 -27.44 -42.67 -2.94
CA THR A 197 -27.43 -44.03 -3.48
C THR A 197 -28.35 -44.90 -2.65
N THR A 198 -29.62 -45.02 -3.07
CA THR A 198 -30.53 -46.09 -2.66
C THR A 198 -31.11 -46.72 -3.91
#